data_AF-A0A353H9T9-F1
#
_entry.id   AF-A0A353H9T9-F1
#
_cell.length_a   1.000
_cell.length_b   1.000
_cell.length_c   1.000
_cell.angle_alpha   90.00
_cell.angle_beta   90.00
_cell.angle_gamma   90.00
#
_symmetry.space_group_name_H-M   'P 1'
#
loop_
_entity.id
_entity.type
_entity.pdbx_description
1 polymer ?
#
loop_
_entity_poly.entity_id
_entity_poly.type
_entity_poly.pdbx_seq_one_letter_code
_entity_poly.pdbx_strand_id
1 'polypeptide(L)'
;QSSLKTPGETRPINKAVLEFGISSGVQKGLFGLGELEEGNPVCRYFKEQNSIAFSGNEILISESICDQQTKKESKPVPDSKTYQKPGTDISPEESDRTREIERGLQIGTKDKIQIKFIIPKGKVASIMGVMNLLQSKFENLEIELIATNGSISEQDYDDKVIEAFRQLGIKLGE
;
A
#
# COMPACT_ATOMS: atom_id res chain seq x y z
N GLN A 1 11.59 -16.30 -13.71
CA GLN A 1 10.19 -16.73 -13.91
C GLN A 1 10.17 -17.95 -14.83
N SER A 2 10.12 -19.16 -14.25
CA SER A 2 10.27 -20.45 -14.96
C SER A 2 8.96 -20.97 -15.56
N SER A 3 7.83 -20.66 -14.92
CA SER A 3 6.47 -21.10 -15.28
C SER A 3 5.95 -20.61 -16.65
N LEU A 4 6.64 -19.67 -17.29
CA LEU A 4 6.32 -19.19 -18.64
C LEU A 4 7.06 -19.96 -19.74
N LYS A 5 8.11 -20.72 -19.39
CA LYS A 5 9.05 -21.31 -20.35
C LYS A 5 8.99 -22.84 -20.40
N THR A 6 8.44 -23.51 -19.37
CA THR A 6 8.30 -24.97 -19.33
C THR A 6 7.15 -25.45 -20.21
N PRO A 7 7.39 -26.27 -21.25
CA PRO A 7 6.32 -26.88 -22.06
C PRO A 7 5.46 -27.84 -21.22
N GLY A 8 4.13 -27.83 -21.41
CA GLY A 8 3.21 -28.76 -20.77
C GLY A 8 2.65 -28.33 -19.39
N GLU A 9 3.16 -27.27 -18.78
CA GLU A 9 2.61 -26.72 -17.54
C GLU A 9 1.40 -25.81 -17.78
N THR A 10 0.45 -25.80 -16.84
CA THR A 10 -0.67 -24.85 -16.86
C THR A 10 -0.14 -23.44 -16.59
N ARG A 11 -0.49 -22.48 -17.45
CA ARG A 11 0.03 -21.10 -17.38
C ARG A 11 -1.08 -20.10 -17.08
N PRO A 12 -0.82 -19.08 -16.24
CA PRO A 12 -1.65 -17.89 -16.22
C PRO A 12 -1.67 -17.24 -17.61
N ILE A 13 -2.84 -16.76 -18.03
CA ILE A 13 -3.03 -16.13 -19.35
C ILE A 13 -2.14 -14.90 -19.50
N ASN A 14 -1.93 -14.13 -18.44
CA ASN A 14 -1.05 -12.97 -18.41
C ASN A 14 -0.67 -12.60 -16.95
N LYS A 15 0.19 -11.59 -16.79
CA LYS A 15 0.63 -11.06 -15.49
C LYS A 15 -0.54 -10.57 -14.63
N ALA A 16 -1.52 -9.89 -15.23
CA ALA A 16 -2.67 -9.35 -14.50
C ALA A 16 -3.54 -10.45 -13.87
N VAL A 17 -3.69 -11.60 -14.53
CA VAL A 17 -4.41 -12.76 -13.96
C VAL A 17 -3.66 -13.33 -12.76
N LEU A 18 -2.33 -13.41 -12.83
CA LEU A 18 -1.51 -13.84 -11.70
C LEU A 18 -1.60 -12.86 -10.53
N GLU A 19 -1.54 -11.56 -10.82
CA GLU A 19 -1.69 -10.47 -9.85
C GLU A 19 -3.04 -10.54 -9.13
N PHE A 20 -4.12 -10.63 -9.91
CA PHE A 20 -5.47 -10.77 -9.38
C PHE A 20 -5.62 -12.04 -8.54
N GLY A 21 -5.05 -13.17 -8.98
CA GLY A 21 -5.10 -14.42 -8.24
C GLY A 21 -4.41 -14.33 -6.88
N ILE A 22 -3.23 -13.74 -6.83
CA ILE A 22 -2.50 -13.50 -5.57
C ILE A 22 -3.30 -12.54 -4.68
N SER A 23 -3.75 -11.41 -5.23
CA SER A 23 -4.46 -10.38 -4.45
C SER A 23 -5.76 -10.94 -3.85
N SER A 24 -6.52 -11.70 -4.64
CA SER A 24 -7.73 -12.40 -4.18
C SER A 24 -7.43 -13.47 -3.13
N GLY A 25 -6.33 -14.21 -3.29
CA GLY A 25 -5.91 -15.22 -2.30
C GLY A 25 -5.56 -14.61 -0.94
N VAL A 26 -4.87 -13.47 -0.94
CA VAL A 26 -4.53 -12.73 0.28
C VAL A 26 -5.76 -12.14 0.94
N GLN A 27 -6.67 -11.55 0.16
CA GLN A 27 -7.93 -10.98 0.66
C GLN A 27 -8.81 -12.07 1.31
N LYS A 28 -8.84 -13.27 0.73
CA LYS A 28 -9.56 -14.43 1.28
C LYS A 28 -8.84 -15.09 2.46
N GLY A 29 -7.61 -14.69 2.76
CA GLY A 29 -6.81 -15.25 3.85
C GLY A 29 -6.22 -16.63 3.57
N LEU A 30 -6.12 -17.05 2.30
CA LEU A 30 -5.49 -18.34 1.93
C LEU A 30 -3.98 -18.34 2.21
N PHE A 31 -3.36 -17.16 2.11
CA PHE A 31 -1.96 -16.87 2.41
C PHE A 31 -1.84 -15.36 2.66
N GLY A 32 -0.74 -14.89 3.22
CA GLY A 32 -0.41 -13.47 3.30
C GLY A 32 0.63 -13.06 2.27
N LEU A 33 0.81 -11.75 2.13
CA LEU A 33 1.83 -11.13 1.31
C LEU A 33 2.79 -10.35 2.21
N GLY A 34 4.09 -10.48 1.97
CA GLY A 34 5.09 -9.81 2.77
C GLY A 34 6.50 -9.95 2.20
N GLU A 35 7.49 -9.79 3.07
CA GLU A 35 8.90 -9.80 2.70
C GLU A 35 9.73 -10.63 3.67
N LEU A 36 10.97 -10.96 3.29
CA LEU A 36 11.95 -11.57 4.19
C LEU A 36 12.80 -10.47 4.84
N GLU A 37 12.68 -10.32 6.15
CA GLU A 37 13.61 -9.52 6.95
C GLU A 37 14.59 -10.45 7.67
N GLU A 38 15.88 -10.36 7.33
CA GLU A 38 16.95 -11.21 7.91
C GLU A 38 16.66 -12.72 7.79
N GLY A 39 15.97 -13.13 6.72
CA GLY A 39 15.56 -14.52 6.47
C GLY A 39 14.28 -14.95 7.19
N ASN A 40 13.68 -14.08 8.00
CA ASN A 40 12.39 -14.34 8.63
C ASN A 40 11.24 -13.74 7.80
N PRO A 41 10.16 -14.50 7.53
CA PRO A 41 9.00 -13.96 6.83
C PRO A 41 8.27 -12.95 7.70
N VAL A 42 8.02 -11.75 7.18
CA VAL A 42 7.24 -10.69 7.83
C VAL A 42 6.00 -10.41 7.00
N CYS A 43 4.84 -10.76 7.55
CA CYS A 43 3.54 -10.58 6.92
C CYS A 43 3.15 -9.11 6.95
N ARG A 44 2.88 -8.52 5.78
CA ARG A 44 2.46 -7.12 5.62
C ARG A 44 0.98 -7.00 5.31
N TYR A 45 0.44 -7.94 4.54
CA TYR A 45 -0.96 -7.97 4.14
C TYR A 45 -1.58 -9.34 4.39
N PHE A 46 -2.71 -9.37 5.09
CA PHE A 46 -3.46 -10.61 5.33
C PHE A 46 -4.93 -10.33 5.61
N LYS A 47 -5.85 -11.02 4.88
CA LYS A 47 -7.31 -10.82 4.95
C LYS A 47 -7.74 -9.37 4.63
N GLU A 48 -6.98 -8.70 3.78
CA GLU A 48 -7.20 -7.31 3.38
C GLU A 48 -6.85 -7.07 1.90
N GLN A 49 -7.24 -5.90 1.39
CA GLN A 49 -6.81 -5.49 0.05
C GLN A 49 -5.33 -5.11 0.02
N ASN A 50 -4.65 -5.52 -1.05
CA ASN A 50 -3.22 -5.32 -1.25
C ASN A 50 -2.94 -4.87 -2.69
N SER A 51 -1.76 -4.29 -2.89
CA SER A 51 -1.16 -4.02 -4.19
C SER A 51 0.12 -4.83 -4.34
N ILE A 52 0.27 -5.58 -5.42
CA ILE A 52 1.43 -6.45 -5.66
C ILE A 52 2.41 -5.74 -6.59
N ALA A 53 3.67 -5.64 -6.19
CA ALA A 53 4.71 -5.00 -7.01
C ALA A 53 5.41 -5.98 -7.98
N PHE A 54 5.37 -7.29 -7.69
CA PHE A 54 6.24 -8.33 -8.24
C PHE A 54 7.74 -8.02 -8.07
N SER A 55 8.13 -7.42 -6.95
CA SER A 55 9.53 -7.19 -6.61
C SER A 55 10.18 -8.48 -6.11
N GLY A 56 11.51 -8.60 -6.27
CA GLY A 56 12.24 -9.81 -5.91
C GLY A 56 12.24 -10.17 -4.42
N ASN A 57 11.81 -9.24 -3.55
CA ASN A 57 11.70 -9.42 -2.11
C ASN A 57 10.28 -9.77 -1.64
N GLU A 58 9.27 -9.74 -2.52
CA GLU A 58 7.90 -10.14 -2.16
C GLU A 58 7.78 -11.67 -2.11
N ILE A 59 7.20 -12.16 -1.02
CA ILE A 59 6.96 -13.57 -0.79
C ILE A 59 5.52 -13.83 -0.36
N LEU A 60 4.99 -14.99 -0.74
CA LEU A 60 3.74 -15.51 -0.20
C LEU A 60 4.05 -16.23 1.11
N ILE A 61 3.32 -15.87 2.16
CA ILE A 61 3.54 -16.35 3.52
C ILE A 61 2.35 -17.22 3.92
N SER A 62 2.59 -18.36 4.57
CA SER A 62 1.50 -19.25 4.98
C SER A 62 0.56 -18.56 5.97
N GLU A 63 -0.73 -18.89 5.89
CA GLU A 63 -1.78 -18.39 6.79
C GLU A 63 -1.35 -18.46 8.27
N SER A 64 -0.78 -19.61 8.67
CA SER A 64 -0.35 -19.87 10.05
C SER A 64 0.70 -18.86 10.57
N ILE A 65 1.60 -18.39 9.72
CA ILE A 65 2.64 -17.43 10.10
C ILE A 65 2.03 -16.03 10.25
N CYS A 66 1.18 -15.63 9.30
CA CYS A 66 0.48 -14.35 9.37
C CYS A 66 -0.43 -14.26 10.60
N ASP A 67 -1.24 -15.29 10.86
CA ASP A 67 -2.08 -15.34 12.07
C ASP A 67 -1.26 -15.23 13.37
N GLN A 68 -0.08 -15.86 13.42
CA GLN A 68 0.81 -15.75 14.59
C GLN A 68 1.38 -14.34 14.76
N GLN A 69 1.70 -13.65 13.67
CA GLN A 69 2.25 -12.30 13.69
C GLN A 69 1.18 -11.27 14.07
N THR A 70 -0.02 -11.36 13.50
CA THR A 70 -1.15 -10.51 13.87
C THR A 70 -1.52 -10.66 15.35
N LYS A 71 -1.45 -11.89 15.89
CA LYS A 71 -1.68 -12.17 17.33
C LYS A 71 -0.53 -11.70 18.25
N LYS A 72 0.69 -11.59 17.73
CA LYS A 72 1.85 -11.09 18.50
C LYS A 72 1.86 -9.57 18.58
N GLU A 73 1.41 -8.87 17.54
CA GLU A 73 1.23 -7.42 17.53
C GLU A 73 0.04 -6.96 18.39
N SER A 74 -0.91 -7.84 18.70
CA SER A 74 -2.09 -7.53 19.51
C SER A 74 -1.89 -7.65 21.05
N LYS A 75 -0.66 -7.51 21.57
CA LYS A 75 -0.45 -7.37 23.03
C LYS A 75 -0.58 -5.90 23.47
N PRO A 76 -1.25 -5.62 24.62
CA PRO A 76 -1.87 -4.32 24.87
C PRO A 76 -0.88 -3.29 25.43
N VAL A 77 -0.94 -2.07 24.89
CA VAL A 77 -0.43 -0.86 25.57
C VAL A 77 -1.57 -0.37 26.49
N PRO A 78 -1.30 -0.05 27.77
CA PRO A 78 -2.34 0.39 28.70
C PRO A 78 -2.71 1.87 28.54
N ASP A 79 -4.00 2.12 28.78
CA ASP A 79 -4.70 3.37 29.10
C ASP A 79 -4.85 4.48 28.06
N SER A 80 -6.02 4.50 27.41
CA SER A 80 -7.05 5.49 27.78
C SER A 80 -8.47 5.01 27.44
N LYS A 81 -9.10 4.43 28.48
CA LYS A 81 -10.52 4.49 28.88
C LYS A 81 -11.63 4.20 27.86
N THR A 82 -12.11 2.97 27.98
CA THR A 82 -13.49 2.45 27.88
C THR A 82 -14.59 3.40 28.41
N TYR A 83 -15.72 3.51 27.70
CA TYR A 83 -17.08 3.59 28.25
C TYR A 83 -18.05 2.98 27.22
N GLN A 84 -18.38 1.69 27.35
CA GLN A 84 -19.64 1.16 27.92
C GLN A 84 -20.93 1.73 27.30
N LYS A 85 -21.70 0.84 26.65
CA LYS A 85 -23.16 1.00 26.50
C LYS A 85 -23.82 0.84 27.87
N PRO A 86 -24.80 1.69 28.21
CA PRO A 86 -26.08 1.15 28.69
C PRO A 86 -27.30 1.84 28.07
N GLY A 87 -28.45 1.16 28.18
CA GLY A 87 -29.70 1.49 27.51
C GLY A 87 -30.55 2.59 28.15
N THR A 88 -31.70 2.75 27.49
CA THR A 88 -32.93 3.51 27.73
C THR A 88 -33.33 3.76 29.19
N ASP A 89 -33.60 5.02 29.55
CA ASP A 89 -34.88 5.46 30.14
C ASP A 89 -35.01 7.00 30.20
N ILE A 90 -36.27 7.44 30.18
CA ILE A 90 -36.86 8.76 29.87
C ILE A 90 -36.77 9.72 31.10
N SER A 91 -36.50 11.02 30.97
CA SER A 91 -37.47 12.14 30.94
C SER A 91 -36.75 13.51 31.07
N PRO A 92 -37.38 14.65 30.70
CA PRO A 92 -36.72 15.84 30.16
C PRO A 92 -36.59 17.00 31.15
N GLU A 93 -35.64 17.90 30.90
CA GLU A 93 -35.81 19.31 31.28
C GLU A 93 -34.98 20.23 30.37
N GLU A 94 -35.66 21.28 29.92
CA GLU A 94 -35.27 22.25 28.92
C GLU A 94 -34.17 23.21 29.43
N SER A 95 -33.22 23.58 28.56
CA SER A 95 -32.95 25.00 28.29
C SER A 95 -31.96 25.17 27.14
N ASP A 96 -32.53 25.56 26.00
CA ASP A 96 -32.07 26.66 25.17
C ASP A 96 -30.55 26.89 25.01
N ARG A 97 -29.96 26.20 24.04
CA ARG A 97 -28.94 26.79 23.15
C ARG A 97 -29.17 26.32 21.73
N THR A 98 -30.20 26.89 21.13
CA THR A 98 -30.43 26.86 19.69
C THR A 98 -29.31 27.61 18.99
N ARG A 99 -28.31 26.90 18.44
CA ARG A 99 -27.52 27.21 17.23
C ARG A 99 -26.38 26.20 17.08
N GLU A 100 -26.24 25.67 15.86
CA GLU A 100 -25.14 24.82 15.37
C GLU A 100 -25.26 23.29 15.54
N ILE A 101 -26.34 22.68 15.02
CA ILE A 101 -26.29 21.27 14.60
C ILE A 101 -26.91 21.12 13.21
N GLU A 102 -26.31 21.81 12.23
CA GLU A 102 -26.41 21.45 10.81
C GLU A 102 -25.06 21.74 10.14
N ARG A 103 -24.03 20.99 10.53
CA ARG A 103 -22.96 20.65 9.59
C ARG A 103 -22.98 19.15 9.46
N GLY A 104 -23.82 18.68 8.53
CA GLY A 104 -23.68 17.33 7.99
C GLY A 104 -22.21 17.08 7.68
N LEU A 105 -21.73 15.88 8.03
CA LEU A 105 -20.40 15.39 7.70
C LEU A 105 -20.22 15.48 6.17
N GLN A 106 -19.72 16.62 5.70
CA GLN A 106 -19.11 16.74 4.40
C GLN A 106 -17.81 15.95 4.53
N ILE A 107 -17.84 14.66 4.14
CA ILE A 107 -16.62 13.90 3.87
C ILE A 107 -15.99 14.60 2.66
N GLY A 108 -15.17 15.62 2.93
CA GLY A 108 -14.57 16.44 1.89
C GLY A 108 -13.72 15.56 0.99
N THR A 109 -14.04 15.53 -0.30
CA THR A 109 -13.17 14.94 -1.31
C THR A 109 -11.92 15.81 -1.43
N LYS A 110 -10.75 15.17 -1.60
CA LYS A 110 -9.50 15.87 -1.89
C LYS A 110 -9.26 15.80 -3.39
N ASP A 111 -9.50 16.90 -4.08
CA ASP A 111 -9.31 16.98 -5.53
C ASP A 111 -7.84 17.19 -5.92
N LYS A 112 -6.99 17.56 -4.94
CA LYS A 112 -5.55 17.72 -5.11
C LYS A 112 -4.79 17.22 -3.87
N ILE A 113 -3.70 16.49 -4.09
CA ILE A 113 -2.81 15.98 -3.06
C ILE A 113 -1.38 16.43 -3.38
N GLN A 114 -0.71 17.08 -2.41
CA GLN A 114 0.70 17.45 -2.49
C GLN A 114 1.40 17.03 -1.21
N ILE A 115 2.39 16.15 -1.32
CA ILE A 115 3.11 15.57 -0.19
C ILE A 115 4.59 15.54 -0.53
N LYS A 116 5.43 16.08 0.36
CA LYS A 116 6.90 16.05 0.24
C LYS A 116 7.49 15.24 1.38
N PHE A 117 8.30 14.25 1.07
CA PHE A 117 8.92 13.35 2.05
C PHE A 117 10.27 12.82 1.53
N ILE A 118 11.09 12.28 2.43
CA ILE A 118 12.36 11.64 2.11
C ILE A 118 12.18 10.12 2.20
N ILE A 119 12.60 9.40 1.17
CA ILE A 119 12.51 7.94 1.13
C ILE A 119 13.79 7.35 1.75
N PRO A 120 13.70 6.49 2.77
CA PRO A 120 14.86 5.78 3.29
C PRO A 120 15.48 4.86 2.23
N LYS A 121 16.80 4.68 2.27
CA LYS A 121 17.51 3.76 1.36
C LYS A 121 16.88 2.37 1.42
N GLY A 122 16.59 1.79 0.26
CA GLY A 122 16.00 0.45 0.13
C GLY A 122 14.48 0.38 0.28
N LYS A 123 13.77 1.47 0.61
CA LYS A 123 12.30 1.48 0.80
C LYS A 123 11.51 2.04 -0.40
N VAL A 124 12.13 2.18 -1.57
CA VAL A 124 11.47 2.66 -2.80
C VAL A 124 10.32 1.72 -3.24
N ALA A 125 10.40 0.42 -2.96
CA ALA A 125 9.30 -0.49 -3.26
C ALA A 125 8.03 -0.17 -2.44
N SER A 126 8.19 0.29 -1.20
CA SER A 126 7.08 0.55 -0.28
C SER A 126 6.18 1.70 -0.74
N ILE A 127 6.69 2.65 -1.52
CA ILE A 127 5.90 3.78 -2.04
C ILE A 127 5.13 3.44 -3.31
N MET A 128 5.48 2.35 -4.00
CA MET A 128 4.81 1.96 -5.26
C MET A 128 3.32 1.65 -5.03
N GLY A 129 2.97 1.05 -3.89
CA GLY A 129 1.56 0.82 -3.54
C GLY A 129 0.77 2.12 -3.39
N VAL A 130 1.39 3.15 -2.79
CA VAL A 130 0.78 4.47 -2.64
C VAL A 130 0.63 5.14 -4.02
N MET A 131 1.64 5.04 -4.88
CA MET A 131 1.58 5.58 -6.24
C MET A 131 0.45 4.93 -7.05
N ASN A 132 0.29 3.61 -6.98
CA ASN A 132 -0.80 2.88 -7.65
C ASN A 132 -2.18 3.33 -7.15
N LEU A 133 -2.33 3.52 -5.84
CA LEU A 133 -3.57 4.04 -5.26
C LEU A 133 -3.90 5.42 -5.83
N LEU A 134 -2.93 6.34 -5.87
CA LEU A 134 -3.13 7.67 -6.42
C LEU A 134 -3.47 7.62 -7.91
N GLN A 135 -2.76 6.82 -8.71
CA GLN A 135 -3.06 6.64 -10.14
C GLN A 135 -4.48 6.11 -10.39
N SER A 136 -5.04 5.31 -9.48
CA SER A 136 -6.42 4.81 -9.60
C SER A 136 -7.50 5.86 -9.36
N LYS A 137 -7.14 7.00 -8.75
CA LYS A 137 -8.09 8.06 -8.34
C LYS A 137 -7.85 9.40 -9.02
N PHE A 138 -6.66 9.64 -9.54
CA PHE A 138 -6.25 10.89 -10.16
C PHE A 138 -5.81 10.64 -11.60
N GLU A 139 -6.28 11.47 -12.53
CA GLU A 139 -5.90 11.38 -13.96
C GLU A 139 -4.43 11.73 -14.19
N ASN A 140 -3.91 12.66 -13.41
CA ASN A 140 -2.55 13.18 -13.55
C ASN A 140 -1.77 12.97 -12.25
N LEU A 141 -0.60 12.33 -12.36
CA LEU A 141 0.35 12.11 -11.28
C LEU A 141 1.72 12.65 -11.69
N GLU A 142 2.21 13.65 -10.97
CA GLU A 142 3.51 14.29 -11.18
C GLU A 142 4.47 13.89 -10.05
N ILE A 143 5.71 13.53 -10.39
CA ILE A 143 6.71 13.05 -9.44
C ILE A 143 8.01 13.83 -9.65
N GLU A 144 8.55 14.39 -8.57
CA GLU A 144 9.87 15.02 -8.53
C GLU A 144 10.87 14.06 -7.85
N LEU A 145 11.97 13.72 -8.55
CA LEU A 145 13.04 12.87 -8.03
C LEU A 145 14.27 13.71 -7.71
N ILE A 146 14.65 13.75 -6.43
CA ILE A 146 15.84 14.45 -5.95
C ILE A 146 16.79 13.44 -5.32
N ALA A 147 17.93 13.19 -5.97
CA ALA A 147 18.98 12.32 -5.46
C ALA A 147 20.19 13.17 -5.01
N THR A 148 20.53 13.11 -3.72
CA THR A 148 21.63 13.85 -3.10
C THR A 148 22.55 12.91 -2.35
N ASN A 149 23.76 13.37 -1.98
CA ASN A 149 24.76 12.58 -1.25
C ASN A 149 25.20 11.30 -2.00
N GLY A 150 25.40 11.42 -3.31
CA GLY A 150 25.91 10.38 -4.19
C GLY A 150 26.37 11.01 -5.51
N SER A 151 26.91 10.19 -6.41
CA SER A 151 27.27 10.62 -7.76
C SER A 151 26.96 9.52 -8.76
N ILE A 152 26.67 9.95 -9.98
CA ILE A 152 26.52 9.13 -11.18
C ILE A 152 27.33 9.85 -12.28
N SER A 153 27.94 9.12 -13.20
CA SER A 153 28.58 9.77 -14.35
C SER A 153 27.51 10.31 -15.30
N GLU A 154 27.83 11.37 -16.04
CA GLU A 154 26.94 11.91 -17.10
C GLU A 154 26.55 10.81 -18.09
N GLN A 155 27.52 9.97 -18.48
CA GLN A 155 27.23 8.84 -19.36
C GLN A 155 26.24 7.83 -18.74
N ASP A 156 26.40 7.46 -17.47
CA ASP A 156 25.46 6.55 -16.82
C ASP A 156 24.08 7.20 -16.63
N TYR A 157 24.03 8.52 -16.42
CA TYR A 157 22.77 9.26 -16.35
C TYR A 157 22.03 9.17 -17.70
N ASP A 158 22.71 9.48 -18.81
CA ASP A 158 22.10 9.40 -20.14
C ASP A 158 21.74 7.95 -20.53
N ASP A 159 22.69 7.02 -20.42
CA ASP A 159 22.56 5.65 -20.91
C ASP A 159 21.66 4.78 -20.02
N LYS A 160 21.58 5.05 -18.71
CA LYS A 160 20.81 4.20 -17.77
C LYS A 160 19.57 4.88 -17.23
N VAL A 161 19.62 6.19 -16.96
CA VAL A 161 18.47 6.90 -16.37
C VAL A 161 17.56 7.42 -17.47
N ILE A 162 18.06 8.29 -18.35
CA ILE A 162 17.27 8.92 -19.41
C ILE A 162 16.72 7.86 -20.38
N GLU A 163 17.58 6.94 -20.82
CA GLU A 163 17.17 5.85 -21.72
C GLU A 163 16.08 4.96 -21.09
N ALA A 164 16.14 4.68 -19.79
CA ALA A 164 15.11 3.89 -19.12
C ALA A 164 13.75 4.61 -19.11
N PHE A 165 13.72 5.93 -18.83
CA PHE A 165 12.48 6.71 -18.93
C PHE A 165 11.93 6.74 -20.36
N ARG A 166 12.81 6.85 -21.37
CA ARG A 166 12.42 6.79 -22.79
C ARG A 166 11.79 5.45 -23.14
N GLN A 167 12.39 4.33 -22.72
CA GLN A 167 11.87 2.99 -22.96
C GLN A 167 10.51 2.74 -22.28
N LEU A 168 10.28 3.37 -21.13
CA LEU A 168 9.00 3.34 -20.42
C LEU A 168 7.94 4.28 -21.04
N GLY A 169 8.30 5.07 -22.05
CA GLY A 169 7.39 6.04 -22.69
C GLY A 169 7.01 7.21 -21.79
N ILE A 170 7.81 7.47 -20.75
CA ILE A 170 7.58 8.56 -19.80
C ILE A 170 8.27 9.81 -20.33
N LYS A 171 7.50 10.90 -20.49
CA LYS A 171 8.06 12.20 -20.86
C LYS A 171 8.70 12.83 -19.62
N LEU A 172 9.96 13.21 -19.73
CA LEU A 172 10.62 14.04 -18.73
C LEU A 172 10.11 15.48 -18.88
N GLY A 173 9.76 16.10 -17.77
CA GLY A 173 9.40 17.53 -17.76
C GLY A 173 10.61 18.38 -18.11
N GLU A 174 10.40 19.48 -18.81
CA GLU A 174 11.39 20.54 -19.00
C GLU A 174 11.59 21.37 -17.73
#